data_AF-A0A8T3PTF1-F1
#
_entry.id   AF-A0A8T3PTF1-F1
#
_cell.length_a   1.000
_cell.length_b   1.000
_cell.length_c   1.000
_cell.angle_alpha   90.00
_cell.angle_beta   90.00
_cell.angle_gamma   90.00
#
_symmetry.space_group_name_H-M   'P 1'
#
loop_
_entity.id
_entity.type
_entity.pdbx_description
1 polymer ?
#
loop_
_entity_poly.entity_id
_entity_poly.type
_entity_poly.pdbx_seq_one_letter_code
_entity_poly.pdbx_strand_id
1 'polypeptide(L)'
;MPGAFAKNQQKLEKRLREQELAVLVWGSGRASGEHYGSGRASGEHYEKRQKIRKALEEHFSKSEVRFSEDLTHLVPSAGDVGIGQQEEYQLALSDTCVVLDTSAGPAAEIAYFARNPLKHKLIVFTHDRHKGSESFPAQLREGLEHHFYSDAEYASCSLVERICDRMRHVALGKLLGVSPV
;
A
#
# COMPACT_ATOMS: atom_id res chain seq x y z
N MET A 1 -8.27 11.54 -37.95
CA MET A 1 -7.87 10.14 -37.70
C MET A 1 -7.79 9.84 -36.18
N PRO A 2 -8.92 9.62 -35.48
CA PRO A 2 -8.91 9.33 -34.04
C PRO A 2 -8.69 7.84 -33.68
N GLY A 3 -8.85 6.93 -34.65
CA GLY A 3 -8.96 5.50 -34.37
C GLY A 3 -7.64 4.76 -34.05
N ALA A 4 -6.48 5.23 -34.52
CA ALA A 4 -5.21 4.54 -34.28
C ALA A 4 -4.66 4.81 -32.87
N PHE A 5 -4.76 6.06 -32.41
CA PHE A 5 -4.36 6.46 -31.06
C PHE A 5 -5.20 5.75 -29.99
N ALA A 6 -6.52 5.75 -30.15
CA ALA A 6 -7.43 5.06 -29.23
C ALA A 6 -7.15 3.55 -29.14
N LYS A 7 -6.85 2.90 -30.28
CA LYS A 7 -6.47 1.47 -30.30
C LYS A 7 -5.14 1.21 -29.59
N ASN A 8 -4.15 2.08 -29.75
CA ASN A 8 -2.85 1.95 -29.07
C ASN A 8 -2.99 2.15 -27.57
N GLN A 9 -3.81 3.12 -27.14
CA GLN A 9 -4.14 3.35 -25.74
C GLN A 9 -4.83 2.13 -25.11
N GLN A 10 -5.84 1.55 -25.77
CA GLN A 10 -6.51 0.33 -25.29
C GLN A 10 -5.55 -0.86 -25.15
N LYS A 11 -4.64 -1.04 -26.10
CA LYS A 11 -3.61 -2.10 -26.01
C LYS A 11 -2.66 -1.88 -24.84
N LEU A 12 -2.23 -0.64 -24.61
CA LEU A 12 -1.35 -0.31 -23.49
C LEU A 12 -2.06 -0.56 -22.15
N GLU A 13 -3.29 -0.07 -21.99
CA GLU A 13 -4.10 -0.30 -20.79
C GLU A 13 -4.27 -1.79 -20.50
N LYS A 14 -4.59 -2.60 -21.52
CA LYS A 14 -4.69 -4.05 -21.35
C LYS A 14 -3.38 -4.64 -20.82
N ARG A 15 -2.24 -4.27 -21.41
CA ARG A 15 -0.91 -4.77 -20.98
C ARG A 15 -0.56 -4.36 -19.55
N LEU A 16 -0.93 -3.13 -19.15
CA LEU A 16 -0.72 -2.64 -17.79
C LEU A 16 -1.51 -3.46 -16.77
N ARG A 17 -2.79 -3.75 -17.05
CA ARG A 17 -3.65 -4.55 -16.17
C ARG A 17 -3.20 -6.01 -16.03
N GLU A 18 -2.55 -6.54 -17.06
CA GLU A 18 -2.04 -7.91 -17.10
C GLU A 18 -0.61 -8.06 -16.52
N GLN A 19 -0.04 -7.00 -15.92
CA GLN A 19 1.24 -7.11 -15.23
C GLN A 19 1.09 -7.85 -13.90
N GLU A 20 2.06 -8.72 -13.61
CA GLU A 20 2.21 -9.36 -12.31
C GLU A 20 2.77 -8.35 -11.31
N LEU A 21 1.97 -7.99 -10.31
CA LEU A 21 2.28 -6.96 -9.33
C LEU A 21 2.06 -7.52 -7.94
N ALA A 22 3.11 -7.59 -7.12
CA ALA A 22 3.02 -7.93 -5.72
C ALA A 22 2.75 -6.66 -4.91
N VAL A 23 1.57 -6.54 -4.30
CA VAL A 23 1.18 -5.38 -3.49
C VAL A 23 1.04 -5.81 -2.04
N LEU A 24 1.71 -5.06 -1.16
CA LEU A 24 1.58 -5.22 0.28
C LEU A 24 0.64 -4.14 0.83
N VAL A 25 -0.29 -4.48 1.71
CA VAL A 25 -1.14 -3.52 2.41
C VAL A 25 -0.89 -3.60 3.91
N TRP A 26 -0.24 -2.57 4.45
CA TRP A 26 -0.03 -2.36 5.88
C TRP A 26 -1.13 -1.50 6.47
N GLY A 27 -1.54 -1.85 7.68
CA GLY A 27 -2.60 -1.14 8.40
C GLY A 27 -3.17 -1.99 9.52
N SER A 28 -3.91 -1.34 10.41
CA SER A 28 -4.53 -2.01 11.55
C SER A 28 -5.72 -2.91 11.16
N GLY A 29 -6.12 -3.77 12.11
CA GLY A 29 -7.26 -4.68 11.99
C GLY A 29 -6.83 -6.12 11.73
N ARG A 30 -7.66 -7.11 12.05
CA ARG A 30 -7.42 -8.54 11.74
C ARG A 30 -8.71 -9.24 11.31
N ALA A 31 -8.52 -10.33 10.58
CA ALA A 31 -9.58 -11.16 9.99
C ALA A 31 -10.35 -12.06 10.99
N SER A 32 -10.65 -11.65 12.23
CA SER A 32 -11.56 -12.44 13.08
C SER A 32 -11.98 -11.72 14.36
N GLY A 33 -13.16 -12.09 14.86
CA GLY A 33 -13.80 -11.65 16.10
C GLY A 33 -13.09 -12.05 17.40
N GLU A 34 -11.76 -12.07 17.41
CA GLU A 34 -10.99 -12.09 18.65
C GLU A 34 -10.91 -10.67 19.20
N HIS A 35 -11.91 -10.35 20.03
CA HIS A 35 -11.97 -9.12 20.81
C HIS A 35 -10.85 -9.09 21.87
N TYR A 36 -9.65 -8.71 21.46
CA TYR A 36 -8.67 -8.13 22.36
C TYR A 36 -8.39 -6.68 21.91
N GLY A 37 -9.32 -5.79 22.26
CA GLY A 37 -9.20 -4.33 22.10
C GLY A 37 -10.26 -3.67 21.20
N SER A 38 -11.23 -2.98 21.82
CA SER A 38 -12.17 -1.98 21.25
C SER A 38 -12.79 -2.24 19.85
N GLY A 39 -13.57 -3.32 19.73
CA GLY A 39 -15.00 -3.31 19.36
C GLY A 39 -15.53 -2.85 17.99
N ARG A 40 -14.96 -1.88 17.26
CA ARG A 40 -15.48 -1.42 15.95
C ARG A 40 -14.41 -0.90 14.98
N ALA A 41 -13.51 -0.04 15.45
CA ALA A 41 -12.46 0.55 14.61
C ALA A 41 -11.52 -0.50 14.00
N SER A 42 -11.21 -1.58 14.72
CA SER A 42 -10.40 -2.70 14.22
C SER A 42 -11.05 -3.39 13.01
N GLY A 43 -12.39 -3.50 13.00
CA GLY A 43 -13.15 -4.06 11.89
C GLY A 43 -13.17 -3.12 10.68
N GLU A 44 -13.42 -1.84 10.90
CA GLU A 44 -13.48 -0.83 9.82
C GLU A 44 -12.16 -0.72 9.03
N HIS A 45 -11.02 -0.77 9.73
CA HIS A 45 -9.70 -0.75 9.08
C HIS A 45 -9.42 -2.04 8.31
N TYR A 46 -9.81 -3.20 8.84
CA TYR A 46 -9.69 -4.47 8.12
C TYR A 46 -10.58 -4.48 6.86
N GLU A 47 -11.83 -4.05 6.97
CA GLU A 47 -12.74 -3.89 5.83
C GLU A 47 -12.16 -2.94 4.78
N LYS A 48 -11.48 -1.88 5.21
CA LYS A 48 -10.79 -0.96 4.29
C LYS A 48 -9.68 -1.67 3.52
N ARG A 49 -8.81 -2.42 4.20
CA ARG A 49 -7.75 -3.22 3.57
C ARG A 49 -8.33 -4.22 2.57
N GLN A 50 -9.45 -4.86 2.92
CA GLN A 50 -10.17 -5.77 2.03
C GLN A 50 -10.75 -5.07 0.79
N LYS A 51 -11.34 -3.88 0.94
CA LYS A 51 -11.83 -3.08 -0.20
C LYS A 51 -10.69 -2.67 -1.13
N ILE A 52 -9.53 -2.29 -0.59
CA ILE A 52 -8.32 -1.98 -1.37
C ILE A 52 -7.87 -3.22 -2.15
N ARG A 53 -7.71 -4.37 -1.48
CA ARG A 53 -7.37 -5.65 -2.12
C ARG A 53 -8.29 -5.95 -3.30
N LYS A 54 -9.60 -5.98 -3.05
CA LYS A 54 -10.60 -6.27 -4.07
C LYS A 54 -10.50 -5.31 -5.26
N ALA A 55 -10.43 -4.02 -5.00
CA ALA A 55 -10.41 -3.04 -6.08
C ALA A 55 -9.13 -3.11 -6.93
N LEU A 56 -7.99 -3.40 -6.30
CA LEU A 56 -6.72 -3.60 -7.00
C LEU A 56 -6.74 -4.87 -7.86
N GLU A 57 -7.23 -5.98 -7.33
CA GLU A 57 -7.37 -7.24 -8.08
C GLU A 57 -8.37 -7.11 -9.26
N GLU A 58 -9.41 -6.29 -9.11
CA GLU A 58 -10.34 -5.95 -10.21
C GLU A 58 -9.67 -5.08 -11.29
N HIS A 59 -8.77 -4.17 -10.91
CA HIS A 59 -8.08 -3.28 -11.86
C HIS A 59 -6.88 -3.94 -12.52
N PHE A 60 -6.12 -4.73 -11.78
CA PHE A 60 -4.90 -5.41 -12.19
C PHE A 60 -5.10 -6.92 -12.01
N SER A 61 -5.60 -7.59 -13.05
CA SER A 61 -6.09 -8.97 -12.95
C SER A 61 -5.02 -10.01 -12.59
N LYS A 62 -3.74 -9.65 -12.69
CA LYS A 62 -2.60 -10.49 -12.28
C LYS A 62 -1.88 -9.96 -11.03
N SER A 63 -2.40 -8.94 -10.36
CA SER A 63 -1.81 -8.48 -9.11
C SER A 63 -2.09 -9.47 -8.00
N GLU A 64 -1.11 -9.69 -7.14
CA GLU A 64 -1.26 -10.40 -5.89
C GLU A 64 -1.21 -9.39 -4.75
N VAL A 65 -2.33 -9.22 -4.03
CA VAL A 65 -2.43 -8.24 -2.95
C VAL A 65 -2.46 -8.93 -1.59
N ARG A 66 -1.36 -8.84 -0.85
CA ARG A 66 -1.18 -9.49 0.45
C ARG A 66 -1.21 -8.47 1.59
N PHE A 67 -1.62 -8.92 2.77
CA PHE A 67 -1.41 -8.20 4.01
C PHE A 67 -0.14 -8.70 4.72
N SER A 68 0.37 -7.95 5.70
CA SER A 68 1.58 -8.36 6.44
C SER A 68 1.39 -9.70 7.16
N GLU A 69 0.18 -9.96 7.67
CA GLU A 69 -0.16 -11.24 8.30
C GLU A 69 -0.10 -12.43 7.34
N ASP A 70 -0.35 -12.22 6.05
CA ASP A 70 -0.36 -13.27 5.03
C ASP A 70 1.07 -13.75 4.69
N LEU A 71 2.08 -12.92 4.95
CA LEU A 71 3.48 -13.19 4.61
C LEU A 71 4.27 -13.89 5.72
N THR A 72 3.65 -14.15 6.88
CA THR A 72 4.32 -14.66 8.09
C THR A 72 5.09 -15.97 7.88
N HIS A 73 4.70 -16.80 6.92
CA HIS A 73 5.36 -18.07 6.58
C HIS A 73 6.44 -17.95 5.49
N LEU A 74 6.53 -16.81 4.81
CA LEU A 74 7.47 -16.54 3.72
C LEU A 74 8.68 -15.70 4.16
N VAL A 75 8.65 -15.19 5.39
CA VAL A 75 9.71 -14.36 5.96
C VAL A 75 10.29 -15.06 7.19
N PRO A 76 11.57 -14.80 7.54
CA PRO A 76 12.14 -15.31 8.77
C PRO A 76 11.30 -14.90 9.98
N SER A 77 11.23 -15.77 10.98
CA SER A 77 10.41 -15.48 12.15
C SER A 77 10.99 -14.30 12.94
N ALA A 78 10.15 -13.58 13.69
CA ALA A 78 10.62 -12.50 14.56
C ALA A 78 11.57 -12.97 15.69
N GLY A 79 11.67 -14.29 15.93
CA GLY A 79 12.66 -14.87 16.84
C GLY A 79 14.04 -15.03 16.21
N ASP A 80 14.09 -15.12 14.87
CA ASP A 80 15.32 -15.29 14.09
C ASP A 80 15.89 -13.94 13.61
N VAL A 81 14.99 -12.98 13.31
CA VAL A 81 15.31 -11.63 12.87
C VAL A 81 14.47 -10.62 13.64
N GLY A 82 14.97 -9.39 13.81
CA GLY A 82 14.16 -8.33 14.44
C GLY A 82 12.91 -7.98 13.61
N ILE A 83 11.86 -7.47 14.26
CA ILE A 83 10.58 -7.11 13.60
C ILE A 83 10.80 -6.19 12.38
N GLY A 84 11.66 -5.16 12.49
CA GLY A 84 11.96 -4.28 11.37
C GLY A 84 12.63 -4.97 10.17
N GLN A 85 13.46 -5.99 10.42
CA GLN A 85 14.04 -6.81 9.34
C GLN A 85 12.99 -7.71 8.70
N GLN A 86 12.06 -8.25 9.50
CA GLN A 86 10.94 -9.02 8.97
C GLN A 86 10.07 -8.16 8.04
N GLU A 87 9.74 -6.94 8.45
CA GLU A 87 9.01 -5.96 7.63
C GLU A 87 9.81 -5.57 6.38
N GLU A 88 11.14 -5.48 6.48
CA GLU A 88 12.01 -5.19 5.33
C GLU A 88 11.98 -6.33 4.31
N TYR A 89 11.97 -7.59 4.74
CA TYR A 89 11.75 -8.74 3.84
C TYR A 89 10.38 -8.67 3.15
N GLN A 90 9.31 -8.34 3.89
CA GLN A 90 7.98 -8.19 3.30
C GLN A 90 7.96 -7.09 2.22
N LEU A 91 8.55 -5.93 2.53
CA LEU A 91 8.64 -4.81 1.60
C LEU A 91 9.50 -5.14 0.38
N ALA A 92 10.61 -5.87 0.58
CA ALA A 92 11.50 -6.31 -0.49
C ALA A 92 10.79 -7.23 -1.51
N LEU A 93 9.91 -8.11 -1.02
CA LEU A 93 9.11 -9.02 -1.86
C LEU A 93 7.96 -8.33 -2.61
N SER A 94 7.60 -7.11 -2.22
CA SER A 94 6.54 -6.32 -2.86
C SER A 94 7.08 -5.38 -3.93
N ASP A 95 6.29 -5.06 -4.93
CA ASP A 95 6.54 -3.96 -5.87
C ASP A 95 6.09 -2.62 -5.29
N THR A 96 5.07 -2.64 -4.44
CA THR A 96 4.49 -1.46 -3.80
C THR A 96 3.87 -1.87 -2.48
N CYS A 97 3.99 -0.98 -1.50
CA CYS A 97 3.37 -1.13 -0.20
C CYS A 97 2.47 0.07 0.10
N VAL A 98 1.19 -0.21 0.29
CA VAL A 98 0.17 0.76 0.72
C VAL A 98 0.12 0.75 2.23
N VAL A 99 0.43 1.88 2.85
CA VAL A 99 0.42 2.03 4.31
C VAL A 99 -0.75 2.88 4.74
N LEU A 100 -1.66 2.30 5.52
CA LEU A 100 -2.74 3.03 6.18
C LEU A 100 -2.26 3.44 7.58
N ASP A 101 -1.92 4.71 7.74
CA ASP A 101 -1.47 5.31 9.00
C ASP A 101 -2.65 5.53 9.95
N THR A 102 -3.18 4.44 10.48
CA THR A 102 -4.39 4.39 11.32
C THR A 102 -4.09 4.03 12.77
N SER A 103 -2.87 3.56 13.08
CA SER A 103 -2.47 3.18 14.43
C SER A 103 -0.95 3.34 14.64
N ALA A 104 -0.50 3.11 15.89
CA ALA A 104 0.90 3.26 16.26
C ALA A 104 1.86 2.28 15.53
N GLY A 105 1.37 1.10 15.12
CA GLY A 105 2.17 0.12 14.39
C GLY A 105 2.63 0.65 13.02
N PRO A 106 1.71 0.98 12.10
CA PRO A 106 2.04 1.62 10.82
C PRO A 106 2.87 2.91 10.96
N ALA A 107 2.65 3.70 12.02
CA ALA A 107 3.48 4.88 12.27
C ALA A 107 4.95 4.53 12.57
N ALA A 108 5.19 3.44 13.30
CA ALA A 108 6.55 2.93 13.56
C ALA A 108 7.20 2.35 12.30
N GLU A 109 6.43 1.61 11.49
CA GLU A 109 6.86 1.11 10.17
C GLU A 109 7.30 2.28 9.27
N ILE A 110 6.46 3.32 9.13
CA ILE A 110 6.79 4.53 8.35
C ILE A 110 8.08 5.18 8.86
N ALA A 111 8.23 5.32 10.18
CA ALA A 111 9.42 5.91 10.77
C ALA A 111 10.69 5.09 10.49
N TYR A 112 10.60 3.76 10.53
CA TYR A 112 11.69 2.86 10.21
C TYR A 112 12.10 2.97 8.74
N PHE A 113 11.13 2.97 7.82
CA PHE A 113 11.40 2.98 6.39
C PHE A 113 11.67 4.35 5.78
N ALA A 114 11.37 5.45 6.46
CA ALA A 114 11.66 6.82 6.01
C ALA A 114 13.10 7.03 5.48
N ARG A 115 14.06 6.30 6.07
CA ARG A 115 15.49 6.34 5.72
C ARG A 115 15.98 5.09 5.00
N ASN A 116 15.11 4.12 4.75
CA ASN A 116 15.46 2.85 4.13
C ASN A 116 15.57 3.00 2.59
N PRO A 117 16.48 2.28 1.90
CA PRO A 117 16.56 2.28 0.44
C PRO A 117 15.25 1.92 -0.28
N LEU A 118 14.40 1.11 0.34
CA LEU A 118 13.10 0.66 -0.19
C LEU A 118 11.97 1.67 -0.02
N LYS A 119 12.22 2.85 0.57
CA LYS A 119 11.18 3.85 0.86
C LYS A 119 10.33 4.27 -0.33
N HIS A 120 10.88 4.20 -1.54
CA HIS A 120 10.19 4.51 -2.80
C HIS A 120 9.01 3.57 -3.12
N LYS A 121 8.98 2.39 -2.50
CA LYS A 121 7.86 1.44 -2.63
C LYS A 121 6.65 1.84 -1.77
N LEU A 122 6.81 2.75 -0.81
CA LEU A 122 5.76 3.12 0.14
C LEU A 122 4.86 4.22 -0.42
N ILE A 123 3.55 3.96 -0.32
CA ILE A 123 2.50 4.97 -0.48
C ILE A 123 1.83 5.09 0.88
N VAL A 124 2.00 6.24 1.54
CA VAL A 124 1.48 6.46 2.88
C VAL A 124 0.17 7.25 2.80
N PHE A 125 -0.87 6.75 3.46
CA PHE A 125 -2.14 7.44 3.61
C PHE A 125 -2.35 7.80 5.08
N THR A 126 -2.41 9.09 5.38
CA THR A 126 -2.68 9.60 6.74
C THR A 126 -3.93 10.46 6.77
N HIS A 127 -4.66 10.43 7.88
CA HIS A 127 -5.79 11.32 8.08
C HIS A 127 -5.37 12.81 8.08
N ASP A 128 -6.13 13.65 7.38
CA ASP A 128 -5.92 15.09 7.23
C ASP A 128 -5.91 15.90 8.55
N ARG A 129 -6.46 15.37 9.65
CA ARG A 129 -6.32 15.96 11.00
C ARG A 129 -4.87 16.06 11.46
N HIS A 130 -3.98 15.27 10.86
CA HIS A 130 -2.54 15.32 11.10
C HIS A 130 -1.80 16.22 10.09
N LYS A 131 -2.52 16.87 9.16
CA LYS A 131 -1.96 17.83 8.21
C LYS A 131 -1.50 19.07 8.97
N GLY A 132 -0.22 19.41 8.84
CA GLY A 132 0.40 20.53 9.57
C GLY A 132 0.84 20.20 11.00
N SER A 133 0.74 18.93 11.43
CA SER A 133 1.41 18.49 12.64
C SER A 133 2.93 18.56 12.44
N GLU A 134 3.65 19.28 13.30
CA GLU A 134 5.13 19.29 13.33
C GLU A 134 5.71 18.12 14.15
N SER A 135 4.87 17.15 14.50
CA SER A 135 5.32 15.99 15.27
C SER A 135 6.45 15.24 14.56
N PHE A 136 7.36 14.65 15.33
CA PHE A 136 8.48 13.85 14.81
C PHE A 136 8.06 12.82 13.74
N PRO A 137 6.92 12.10 13.87
CA PRO A 137 6.42 11.22 12.79
C PRO A 137 6.05 11.93 11.48
N ALA A 138 5.66 13.21 11.53
CA ALA A 138 5.34 13.99 10.33
C ALA A 138 6.61 14.41 9.57
N GLN A 139 7.67 14.79 10.27
CA GLN A 139 8.96 15.12 9.65
C GLN A 139 9.61 13.90 8.97
N LEU A 140 9.39 12.70 9.51
CA LEU A 140 9.89 11.46 8.91
C LEU A 140 9.19 11.08 7.60
N ARG A 141 8.09 11.76 7.22
CA ARG A 141 7.39 11.51 5.96
C ARG A 141 7.97 12.31 4.80
N GLU A 142 8.92 13.20 5.06
CA GLU A 142 9.62 13.96 4.01
C GLU A 142 10.33 13.00 3.05
N GLY A 143 9.94 13.05 1.77
CA GLY A 143 10.48 12.21 0.71
C GLY A 143 9.82 10.84 0.56
N LEU A 144 8.70 10.58 1.25
CA LEU A 144 7.77 9.49 0.94
C LEU A 144 6.66 9.97 0.01
N GLU A 145 6.07 9.06 -0.77
CA GLU A 145 4.81 9.36 -1.44
C GLU A 145 3.68 9.39 -0.40
N HIS A 146 3.38 10.59 0.10
CA HIS A 146 2.46 10.80 1.22
C HIS A 146 1.19 11.51 0.78
N HIS A 147 0.04 10.91 1.08
CA HIS A 147 -1.28 11.40 0.77
C HIS A 147 -2.09 11.60 2.06
N PHE A 148 -2.84 12.69 2.11
CA PHE A 148 -3.82 12.92 3.16
C PHE A 148 -5.22 12.46 2.73
N TYR A 149 -6.00 11.98 3.69
CA TYR A 149 -7.41 11.62 3.50
C TYR A 149 -8.30 12.22 4.59
N SER A 150 -9.53 12.56 4.20
CA SER A 150 -10.62 12.88 5.11
C SER A 150 -11.41 11.63 5.51
N ASP A 151 -12.23 11.71 6.56
CA ASP A 151 -13.16 10.63 6.94
C ASP A 151 -14.08 10.22 5.77
N ALA A 152 -14.53 11.18 4.96
CA ALA A 152 -15.39 10.91 3.81
C ALA A 152 -14.66 10.10 2.72
N GLU A 153 -13.41 10.46 2.40
CA GLU A 153 -12.56 9.70 1.47
C GLU A 153 -12.23 8.31 2.02
N TYR A 154 -11.93 8.23 3.32
CA TYR A 154 -11.67 6.96 3.97
C TYR A 154 -12.91 6.07 3.91
N ALA A 155 -14.10 6.55 4.29
CA ALA A 155 -15.34 5.78 4.28
C ALA A 155 -15.71 5.29 2.86
N SER A 156 -15.73 6.21 1.89
CA SER A 156 -16.04 5.94 0.48
C SER A 156 -15.00 5.11 -0.24
N CYS A 157 -13.79 4.97 0.32
CA CYS A 157 -12.67 4.24 -0.27
C CYS A 157 -12.11 4.90 -1.55
N SER A 158 -12.28 6.21 -1.72
CA SER A 158 -11.74 6.96 -2.88
C SER A 158 -10.21 6.95 -2.97
N LEU A 159 -9.53 6.56 -1.88
CA LEU A 159 -8.08 6.33 -1.84
C LEU A 159 -7.61 5.32 -2.89
N VAL A 160 -8.48 4.38 -3.27
CA VAL A 160 -8.20 3.36 -4.30
C VAL A 160 -7.77 3.98 -5.62
N GLU A 161 -8.35 5.12 -6.03
CA GLU A 161 -7.98 5.76 -7.29
C GLU A 161 -6.51 6.17 -7.31
N ARG A 162 -6.05 6.79 -6.21
CA ARG A 162 -4.64 7.19 -6.04
C ARG A 162 -3.71 5.98 -5.98
N ILE A 163 -4.13 4.91 -5.31
CA ILE A 163 -3.36 3.66 -5.28
C ILE A 163 -3.27 3.06 -6.70
N CYS A 164 -4.37 3.00 -7.44
CA CYS A 164 -4.40 2.52 -8.81
C CYS A 164 -3.49 3.34 -9.73
N ASP A 165 -3.45 4.67 -9.60
CA ASP A 165 -2.55 5.52 -10.37
C ASP A 165 -1.08 5.18 -10.11
N ARG A 166 -0.68 5.03 -8.85
CA ARG A 166 0.68 4.58 -8.53
C ARG A 166 0.96 3.17 -9.06
N MET A 167 0.02 2.25 -8.95
CA MET A 167 0.16 0.90 -9.51
C MET A 167 0.31 0.92 -11.04
N ARG A 168 -0.36 1.84 -11.76
CA ARG A 168 -0.13 2.02 -13.20
C ARG A 168 1.29 2.46 -13.50
N HIS A 169 1.86 3.38 -12.71
CA HIS A 169 3.25 3.79 -12.88
C HIS A 169 4.23 2.64 -12.64
N VAL A 170 3.98 1.82 -11.61
CA VAL A 170 4.78 0.64 -11.30
C VAL A 170 4.69 -0.41 -12.41
N ALA A 171 3.48 -0.70 -12.88
CA ALA A 171 3.24 -1.59 -14.02
C ALA A 171 3.91 -1.10 -15.30
N LEU A 172 3.87 0.22 -15.56
CA LEU A 172 4.55 0.83 -16.69
C LEU A 172 6.06 0.69 -16.56
N GLY A 173 6.62 0.91 -15.37
CA GLY A 173 8.04 0.71 -15.10
C GLY A 173 8.49 -0.71 -15.43
N LYS A 174 7.75 -1.71 -14.94
CA LYS A 174 7.99 -3.12 -15.28
C LYS A 174 7.93 -3.40 -16.78
N LEU A 175 6.91 -2.90 -17.47
CA LEU A 175 6.75 -3.06 -18.92
C LEU A 175 7.93 -2.48 -19.73
N LEU A 176 8.52 -1.40 -19.21
CA LEU A 176 9.66 -0.72 -19.83
C LEU A 176 11.02 -1.29 -19.38
N GLY A 177 11.04 -2.23 -18.43
CA GLY A 177 12.28 -2.77 -17.86
C GLY A 177 13.02 -1.77 -16.97
N VAL A 178 12.33 -0.76 -16.45
CA VAL A 178 12.90 0.20 -15.50
C VAL A 178 12.38 -0.10 -14.10
N SER A 179 13.26 -0.09 -13.11
CA SER A 179 12.81 -0.15 -11.71
C SER A 179 11.98 1.08 -11.40
N PRO A 180 10.77 0.93 -10.83
CA PRO A 180 9.97 2.07 -10.41
C PRO A 180 10.73 2.81 -9.30
N VAL A 181 11.03 4.08 -9.54
CA VAL A 181 11.63 5.02 -8.56
C VAL A 181 10.54 5.62 -7.68
#